data_AF-A0A349UJF8-F1
#
_entry.id   AF-A0A349UJF8-F1
#
_cell.length_a   1.000
_cell.length_b   1.000
_cell.length_c   1.000
_cell.angle_alpha   90.00
_cell.angle_beta   90.00
_cell.angle_gamma   90.00
#
_symmetry.space_group_name_H-M   'P 1'
#
loop_
_entity.id
_entity.type
_entity.pdbx_description
1 polymer ?
#
loop_
_entity_poly.entity_id
_entity_poly.type
_entity_poly.pdbx_seq_one_letter_code
_entity_poly.pdbx_strand_id
1 'polypeptide(L)'
;MDKKQTLIRELQGIAKNLDTDTVPRHEFLRRTGISEREVQGLFGSYNELVKAAGLTPRFFPTSDAPTYSDEDLLNELVRVLRLPESKLTRGFFEQNASVSASACERRFGGWINTIKLAAERLDPDKDTELLARIREYAAPKLPARHIAPSSDGEEQEEPPGTSEQDMYEANHSVLSSEPSHLYGDFINFRGLQHAPVNEQGVVFLFGMICRELGYVVEIVKPGFPDCEAKRRVQGRPGKWQRVRIEFEYESRNFRAHGHDPDQCDVIVCWEHNWAECPIEVLELRSAMRRLAPNDQGTA
;
A
#
# COMPACT_ATOMS: atom_id res chain seq x y z
N MET A 1 -11.98 42.42 24.15
CA MET A 1 -10.76 41.57 24.12
C MET A 1 -10.47 41.26 22.66
N ASP A 2 -9.20 41.29 22.27
CA ASP A 2 -8.76 40.86 20.93
C ASP A 2 -9.21 39.41 20.70
N LYS A 3 -9.86 39.15 19.55
CA LYS A 3 -10.35 37.82 19.17
C LYS A 3 -9.21 36.80 19.16
N LYS A 4 -7.98 37.22 18.83
CA LYS A 4 -6.80 36.35 18.96
C LYS A 4 -6.52 35.94 20.40
N GLN A 5 -6.58 36.88 21.33
CA GLN A 5 -6.33 36.61 22.74
C GLN A 5 -7.38 35.68 23.36
N THR A 6 -8.63 35.77 22.92
CA THR A 6 -9.69 34.84 23.33
C THR A 6 -9.36 33.41 22.90
N LEU A 7 -8.99 33.21 21.63
CA LEU A 7 -8.67 31.88 21.08
C LEU A 7 -7.42 31.26 21.71
N ILE A 8 -6.42 32.07 22.05
CA ILE A 8 -5.25 31.62 22.80
C ILE A 8 -5.66 31.07 24.17
N ARG A 9 -6.52 31.79 24.91
CA ARG A 9 -6.98 31.34 26.24
C ARG A 9 -7.85 30.08 26.15
N GLU A 10 -8.70 29.98 25.13
CA GLU A 10 -9.51 28.78 24.91
C GLU A 10 -8.61 27.57 24.62
N LEU A 11 -7.60 27.73 23.76
CA LEU A 11 -6.64 26.67 23.47
C LEU A 11 -5.87 26.24 24.72
N GLN A 12 -5.40 27.19 25.54
CA GLN A 12 -4.75 26.93 26.82
C GLN A 12 -5.68 26.20 27.81
N GLY A 13 -6.95 26.59 27.87
CA GLY A 13 -7.96 25.92 28.70
C GLY A 13 -8.20 24.47 28.25
N ILE A 14 -8.24 24.22 26.94
CA ILE A 14 -8.38 22.87 26.38
C ILE A 14 -7.15 22.01 26.71
N ALA A 15 -5.95 22.55 26.51
CA ALA A 15 -4.70 21.87 26.86
C ALA A 15 -4.66 21.46 28.33
N LYS A 16 -5.00 22.39 29.23
CA LYS A 16 -5.08 22.15 30.68
C LYS A 16 -6.12 21.09 31.05
N ASN A 17 -7.28 21.10 30.42
CA ASN A 17 -8.34 20.11 30.67
C ASN A 17 -7.97 18.71 30.19
N LEU A 18 -7.09 18.60 29.21
CA LEU A 18 -6.64 17.35 28.61
C LEU A 18 -5.30 16.86 29.18
N ASP A 19 -4.69 17.61 30.10
CA ASP A 19 -3.35 17.35 30.64
C ASP A 19 -2.30 17.07 29.56
N THR A 20 -2.31 17.89 28.51
CA THR A 20 -1.46 17.73 27.32
C THR A 20 -0.88 19.07 26.89
N ASP A 21 0.34 19.04 26.37
CA ASP A 21 1.00 20.16 25.70
C ASP A 21 0.68 20.21 24.19
N THR A 22 0.01 19.17 23.67
CA THR A 22 -0.41 19.05 22.27
C THR A 22 -1.93 18.93 22.15
N VAL A 23 -2.57 19.91 21.49
CA VAL A 23 -4.02 19.89 21.24
C VAL A 23 -4.28 19.67 19.75
N PRO A 24 -4.95 18.57 19.35
CA PRO A 24 -5.29 18.32 17.95
C PRO A 24 -6.19 19.40 17.36
N ARG A 25 -5.96 19.75 16.08
CA ARG A 25 -6.73 20.78 15.36
C ARG A 25 -8.25 20.55 15.43
N HIS A 26 -8.69 19.33 15.12
CA HIS A 26 -10.12 18.98 15.13
C HIS A 26 -10.76 19.12 16.52
N GLU A 27 -9.99 18.86 17.59
CA GLU A 27 -10.46 18.95 18.97
C GLU A 27 -10.71 20.41 19.36
N PHE A 28 -9.78 21.31 18.99
CA PHE A 28 -9.94 22.75 19.20
C PHE A 28 -11.16 23.29 18.45
N LEU A 29 -11.28 23.01 17.14
CA LEU A 29 -12.40 23.50 16.33
C LEU A 29 -13.76 22.99 16.84
N ARG A 30 -13.83 21.74 17.30
CA ARG A 30 -15.06 21.16 17.87
C ARG A 30 -15.50 21.86 19.15
N ARG A 31 -14.56 22.24 20.01
CA ARG A 31 -14.85 22.83 21.34
C ARG A 31 -15.15 24.33 21.27
N THR A 32 -14.49 25.05 20.38
CA THR A 32 -14.65 26.51 20.27
C THR A 32 -15.70 26.91 19.23
N GLY A 33 -16.06 26.01 18.31
CA GLY A 33 -17.02 26.27 17.24
C GLY A 33 -16.52 27.25 16.17
N ILE A 34 -15.25 27.68 16.25
CA ILE A 34 -14.64 28.55 15.25
C ILE A 34 -14.34 27.77 13.97
N SER A 35 -14.51 28.42 12.82
CA SER A 35 -14.13 27.80 11.55
C SER A 35 -12.61 27.79 11.34
N GLU A 36 -12.11 26.79 10.62
CA GLU A 36 -10.68 26.70 10.27
C GLU A 36 -10.23 27.92 9.44
N ARG A 37 -11.10 28.44 8.57
CA ARG A 37 -10.84 29.64 7.78
C ARG A 37 -10.62 30.88 8.66
N GLU A 38 -11.35 31.02 9.76
CA GLU A 38 -11.14 32.12 10.70
C GLU A 38 -9.83 31.98 11.48
N VAL A 39 -9.45 30.76 11.88
CA VAL A 39 -8.13 30.51 12.50
C VAL A 39 -7.02 30.90 11.53
N GLN A 40 -7.15 30.52 10.26
CA GLN A 40 -6.20 30.89 9.21
C GLN A 40 -6.17 32.40 8.97
N GLY A 41 -7.31 33.09 8.97
CA GLY A 41 -7.36 34.55 8.82
C GLY A 41 -6.74 35.32 9.99
N LEU A 42 -6.79 34.77 11.21
CA LEU A 42 -6.25 35.42 12.41
C LEU A 42 -4.78 35.09 12.68
N PHE A 43 -4.35 33.84 12.46
CA PHE A 43 -3.02 33.35 12.85
C PHE A 43 -2.19 32.85 11.68
N GLY A 44 -2.75 32.74 10.47
CA GLY A 44 -2.10 32.16 9.29
C GLY A 44 -2.16 30.63 9.28
N SER A 45 -1.97 29.97 10.41
CA SER A 45 -2.17 28.52 10.55
C SER A 45 -2.58 28.13 11.97
N TYR A 46 -3.10 26.90 12.13
CA TYR A 46 -3.36 26.34 13.46
C TYR A 46 -2.07 26.19 14.27
N ASN A 47 -0.95 25.86 13.64
CA ASN A 47 0.34 25.73 14.34
C ASN A 47 0.84 27.07 14.88
N GLU A 48 0.56 28.19 14.19
CA GLU A 48 0.89 29.53 14.71
C GLU A 48 0.01 29.92 15.89
N LEU A 49 -1.27 29.51 15.91
CA LEU A 49 -2.12 29.63 17.10
C LEU A 49 -1.56 28.80 18.27
N VAL A 50 -1.11 27.56 18.01
CA VAL A 50 -0.51 26.68 19.04
C VAL A 50 0.77 27.30 19.62
N LYS A 51 1.65 27.85 18.78
CA LYS A 51 2.83 28.60 19.23
C LYS A 51 2.45 29.83 20.05
N ALA A 52 1.48 30.62 19.58
CA ALA A 52 1.01 31.80 20.30
C ALA A 52 0.39 31.46 21.67
N ALA A 53 -0.11 30.24 21.85
CA ALA A 53 -0.59 29.72 23.12
C ALA A 53 0.51 29.17 24.05
N GLY A 54 1.77 29.11 23.59
CA GLY A 54 2.89 28.53 24.33
C GLY A 54 2.86 27.00 24.40
N LEU A 55 2.15 26.36 23.46
CA LEU A 55 2.02 24.91 23.35
C LEU A 55 2.91 24.34 22.25
N THR A 56 3.06 23.01 22.21
CA THR A 56 3.92 22.33 21.24
C THR A 56 3.15 22.01 19.95
N PRO A 57 3.50 22.60 18.79
CA PRO A 57 2.86 22.24 17.52
C PRO A 57 3.20 20.81 17.12
N ARG A 58 2.20 20.10 16.60
CA ARG A 58 2.43 18.78 16.01
C ARG A 58 2.99 18.98 14.60
N PHE A 59 4.28 18.70 14.43
CA PHE A 59 4.92 18.67 13.12
C PHE A 59 4.74 17.29 12.51
N PHE A 60 4.25 17.25 11.28
CA PHE A 60 4.31 16.06 10.46
C PHE A 60 5.60 16.14 9.65
N PRO A 61 6.31 15.02 9.44
CA PRO A 61 7.55 15.01 8.67
C PRO A 61 7.31 15.59 7.28
N THR A 62 8.12 16.58 6.90
CA THR A 62 8.11 17.14 5.54
C THR A 62 9.38 16.70 4.80
N SER A 63 9.44 16.91 3.49
CA SER A 63 10.65 16.61 2.71
C SER A 63 11.88 17.36 3.23
N ASP A 64 11.68 18.57 3.76
CA ASP A 64 12.75 19.45 4.29
C ASP A 64 13.13 19.16 5.75
N ALA A 65 12.27 18.44 6.49
CA ALA A 65 12.49 18.01 7.87
C ALA A 65 12.00 16.56 8.04
N PRO A 66 12.70 15.57 7.45
CA PRO A 66 12.28 14.17 7.50
C PRO A 66 12.50 13.58 8.90
N THR A 67 11.74 12.53 9.22
CA THR A 67 11.88 11.80 10.49
C THR A 67 13.27 11.19 10.68
N TYR A 68 13.92 10.82 9.58
CA TYR A 68 15.24 10.21 9.54
C TYR A 68 16.08 10.93 8.49
N SER A 69 17.34 11.22 8.80
CA SER A 69 18.30 11.67 7.80
C SER A 69 18.69 10.50 6.88
N ASP A 70 19.28 10.81 5.73
CA ASP A 70 19.81 9.78 4.82
C ASP A 70 20.88 8.93 5.53
N GLU A 71 21.63 9.54 6.45
CA GLU A 71 22.64 8.86 7.25
C GLU A 71 22.01 7.88 8.26
N ASP A 72 20.93 8.27 8.94
CA ASP A 72 20.21 7.38 9.85
C ASP A 72 19.65 6.15 9.12
N LEU A 73 19.07 6.36 7.93
CA LEU A 73 18.51 5.28 7.11
C LEU A 73 19.60 4.31 6.63
N LEU A 74 20.74 4.82 6.16
CA LEU A 74 21.86 3.99 5.70
C LEU A 74 22.54 3.24 6.85
N ASN A 75 22.71 3.90 8.01
CA ASN A 75 23.31 3.26 9.19
C ASN A 75 22.43 2.13 9.70
N GLU A 76 21.11 2.32 9.72
CA GLU A 76 20.18 1.27 10.12
C GLU A 76 20.18 0.10 9.13
N LEU A 77 20.29 0.40 7.83
CA LEU A 77 20.43 -0.62 6.80
C LEU A 77 21.71 -1.44 6.96
N VAL A 78 22.85 -0.78 7.14
CA VAL A 78 24.13 -1.46 7.40
C VAL A 78 24.07 -2.32 8.66
N ARG A 79 23.45 -1.82 9.74
CA ARG A 79 23.26 -2.58 10.98
C ARG A 79 22.48 -3.87 10.73
N VAL A 80 21.37 -3.79 10.01
CA VAL A 80 20.51 -4.95 9.72
C VAL A 80 21.19 -5.95 8.79
N LEU A 81 21.92 -5.47 7.79
CA LEU A 81 22.67 -6.33 6.86
C LEU A 81 23.78 -7.13 7.55
N ARG A 82 24.33 -6.62 8.66
CA ARG A 82 25.34 -7.31 9.49
C ARG A 82 24.76 -8.29 10.52
N LEU A 83 23.44 -8.42 10.62
CA LEU A 83 22.84 -9.39 11.53
C LEU A 83 23.18 -10.82 11.11
N PRO A 84 23.30 -11.77 12.06
CA PRO A 84 23.44 -13.19 11.74
C PRO A 84 22.27 -13.67 10.87
N GLU A 85 22.55 -14.54 9.90
CA GLU A 85 21.55 -15.07 8.95
C GLU A 85 20.78 -13.98 8.18
N SER A 86 21.38 -12.79 8.01
CA SER A 86 20.73 -11.69 7.33
C SER A 86 20.34 -12.05 5.89
N LYS A 87 19.11 -11.73 5.51
CA LYS A 87 18.64 -11.83 4.13
C LYS A 87 18.61 -10.43 3.52
N LEU A 88 19.02 -10.31 2.25
CA LEU A 88 19.00 -9.05 1.48
C LEU A 88 17.59 -8.64 1.02
N THR A 89 16.56 -9.23 1.63
CA THR A 89 15.16 -9.04 1.24
C THR A 89 14.53 -7.88 2.01
N ARG A 90 13.58 -7.20 1.36
CA ARG A 90 12.75 -6.17 2.00
C ARG A 90 12.07 -6.68 3.27
N GLY A 91 11.53 -7.90 3.22
CA GLY A 91 10.81 -8.52 4.34
C GLY A 91 11.69 -8.74 5.57
N PHE A 92 12.94 -9.20 5.38
CA PHE A 92 13.88 -9.34 6.48
C PHE A 92 14.23 -7.99 7.11
N PHE A 93 14.38 -6.94 6.30
CA PHE A 93 14.65 -5.60 6.80
C PHE A 93 13.50 -5.06 7.65
N GLU A 94 12.25 -5.13 7.16
CA GLU A 94 11.06 -4.69 7.92
C GLU A 94 10.92 -5.37 9.29
N GLN A 95 11.35 -6.64 9.41
CA GLN A 95 11.26 -7.40 10.67
C GLN A 95 12.35 -7.03 11.68
N ASN A 96 13.48 -6.46 11.23
CA ASN A 96 14.68 -6.28 12.04
C ASN A 96 15.12 -4.81 12.17
N ALA A 97 14.49 -3.90 11.44
CA ALA A 97 14.81 -2.47 11.42
C ALA A 97 13.85 -1.66 12.29
N SER A 98 14.36 -0.55 12.81
CA SER A 98 13.60 0.51 13.48
C SER A 98 13.02 1.54 12.51
N VAL A 99 13.35 1.42 11.22
CA VAL A 99 12.85 2.26 10.12
C VAL A 99 12.18 1.37 9.06
N SER A 100 11.10 1.84 8.44
CA SER A 100 10.42 1.08 7.38
C SER A 100 11.28 0.98 6.12
N ALA A 101 11.22 -0.14 5.38
CA ALA A 101 11.92 -0.27 4.10
C ALA A 101 11.48 0.81 3.10
N SER A 102 10.19 1.13 3.10
CA SER A 102 9.62 2.18 2.24
C SER A 102 10.12 3.60 2.56
N ALA A 103 10.70 3.85 3.75
CA ALA A 103 11.39 5.11 4.03
C ALA A 103 12.74 5.17 3.29
N CYS A 104 13.50 4.07 3.32
CA CYS A 104 14.76 3.94 2.59
C CYS A 104 14.53 3.97 1.07
N GLU A 105 13.57 3.19 0.54
CA GLU A 105 13.29 3.08 -0.90
C GLU A 105 12.86 4.41 -1.52
N ARG A 106 12.01 5.19 -0.83
CA ARG A 106 11.61 6.52 -1.29
C ARG A 106 12.79 7.49 -1.35
N ARG A 107 13.74 7.36 -0.43
CA ARG A 107 14.92 8.23 -0.37
C ARG A 107 15.96 7.84 -1.41
N PHE A 108 16.12 6.54 -1.63
CA PHE A 108 17.24 5.98 -2.37
C PHE A 108 16.84 5.38 -3.72
N GLY A 109 15.60 5.51 -4.18
CA GLY A 109 15.20 5.04 -5.51
C GLY A 109 15.07 3.52 -5.61
N GLY A 110 14.39 2.92 -4.62
CA GLY A 110 14.02 1.50 -4.60
C GLY A 110 15.02 0.60 -3.86
N TRP A 111 14.61 -0.65 -3.65
CA TRP A 111 15.28 -1.59 -2.73
C TRP A 111 16.69 -1.98 -3.18
N ILE A 112 16.87 -2.25 -4.48
CA ILE A 112 18.20 -2.61 -5.02
C ILE A 112 19.17 -1.43 -4.88
N ASN A 113 18.74 -0.20 -5.17
CA ASN A 113 19.61 0.96 -5.04
C ASN A 113 19.91 1.30 -3.56
N THR A 114 18.92 1.11 -2.70
CA THR A 114 19.06 1.18 -1.23
C THR A 114 20.17 0.25 -0.72
N ILE A 115 20.18 -1.02 -1.17
CA ILE A 115 21.23 -1.98 -0.80
C ILE A 115 22.59 -1.61 -1.41
N LYS A 116 22.63 -1.14 -2.65
CA LYS A 116 23.89 -0.68 -3.29
C LYS A 116 24.53 0.47 -2.50
N LEU A 117 23.75 1.47 -2.11
CA LEU A 117 24.23 2.60 -1.32
C LEU A 117 24.69 2.18 0.08
N ALA A 118 24.03 1.19 0.71
CA ALA A 118 24.54 0.63 1.95
C ALA A 118 25.86 -0.14 1.77
N ALA A 119 26.04 -0.83 0.64
CA ALA A 119 27.28 -1.54 0.34
C ALA A 119 28.49 -0.60 0.26
N GLU A 120 28.30 0.64 -0.21
CA GLU A 120 29.34 1.68 -0.21
C GLU A 120 29.81 2.07 1.21
N ARG A 121 29.05 1.72 2.26
CA ARG A 121 29.37 1.98 3.67
C ARG A 121 29.94 0.77 4.40
N LEU A 122 30.03 -0.39 3.75
CA LEU A 122 30.59 -1.60 4.33
C LEU A 122 32.12 -1.60 4.26
N ASP A 123 32.76 -2.27 5.22
CA ASP A 123 34.21 -2.40 5.31
C ASP A 123 34.64 -3.59 4.42
N PRO A 124 35.44 -3.39 3.35
CA PRO A 124 35.81 -4.46 2.42
C PRO A 124 36.50 -5.66 3.05
N ASP A 125 37.26 -5.44 4.13
CA ASP A 125 38.04 -6.49 4.79
C ASP A 125 37.20 -7.27 5.80
N LYS A 126 36.18 -6.63 6.41
CA LYS A 126 35.31 -7.27 7.41
C LYS A 126 34.02 -7.83 6.83
N ASP A 127 33.49 -7.18 5.81
CA ASP A 127 32.19 -7.49 5.22
C ASP A 127 32.35 -8.17 3.85
N THR A 128 33.49 -8.81 3.56
CA THR A 128 33.81 -9.39 2.24
C THR A 128 32.72 -10.32 1.71
N GLU A 129 32.24 -11.24 2.55
CA GLU A 129 31.18 -12.19 2.19
C GLU A 129 29.83 -11.48 1.95
N LEU A 130 29.50 -10.51 2.80
CA LEU A 130 28.28 -9.71 2.66
C LEU A 130 28.31 -8.87 1.38
N LEU A 131 29.46 -8.28 1.04
CA LEU A 131 29.66 -7.54 -0.20
C LEU A 131 29.54 -8.45 -1.44
N ALA A 132 30.05 -9.68 -1.37
CA ALA A 132 29.88 -10.67 -2.44
C ALA A 132 28.40 -11.01 -2.65
N ARG A 133 27.67 -11.31 -1.56
CA ARG A 133 26.23 -11.58 -1.59
C ARG A 133 25.43 -10.41 -2.14
N ILE A 134 25.77 -9.17 -1.74
CA ILE A 134 25.11 -7.96 -2.25
C ILE A 134 25.34 -7.79 -3.75
N ARG A 135 26.57 -8.02 -4.23
CA ARG A 135 26.91 -7.92 -5.65
C ARG A 135 26.10 -8.91 -6.49
N GLU A 136 25.98 -10.15 -6.04
CA GLU A 136 25.17 -11.18 -6.70
C GLU A 136 23.69 -10.80 -6.70
N TYR A 137 23.15 -10.40 -5.55
CA TYR A 137 21.75 -10.00 -5.40
C TYR A 137 21.37 -8.80 -6.26
N ALA A 138 22.29 -7.84 -6.43
CA ALA A 138 22.07 -6.61 -7.18
C ALA A 138 22.38 -6.73 -8.69
N ALA A 139 22.79 -7.90 -9.16
CA ALA A 139 23.09 -8.15 -10.56
C ALA A 139 21.80 -8.16 -11.41
N PRO A 140 21.83 -7.67 -12.67
CA PRO A 140 20.67 -7.71 -13.55
C PRO A 140 20.25 -9.16 -13.82
N LYS A 141 19.01 -9.51 -13.52
CA LYS A 141 18.43 -10.78 -13.97
C LYS A 141 18.10 -10.65 -15.45
N LEU A 142 18.88 -11.32 -16.31
CA LEU A 142 18.59 -11.39 -17.75
C LEU A 142 17.24 -12.11 -17.95
N PRO A 143 16.34 -11.61 -18.81
CA PRO A 143 15.13 -12.33 -19.15
C PRO A 143 15.50 -13.61 -19.91
N ALA A 144 14.86 -14.72 -19.55
CA ALA A 144 14.95 -15.96 -20.32
C ALA A 144 14.51 -15.68 -21.77
N ARG A 145 15.41 -15.92 -22.73
CA ARG A 145 15.07 -15.81 -24.15
C ARG A 145 13.95 -16.79 -24.47
N HIS A 146 12.82 -16.28 -24.97
CA HIS A 146 11.81 -17.11 -25.61
C HIS A 146 12.44 -17.81 -26.82
N ILE A 147 12.66 -19.12 -26.71
CA ILE A 147 13.03 -19.96 -27.85
C ILE A 147 11.73 -20.24 -28.61
N ALA A 148 11.66 -19.80 -29.87
CA ALA A 148 10.58 -20.17 -30.77
C ALA A 148 10.63 -21.69 -31.08
N PRO A 149 9.48 -22.37 -31.24
CA PRO A 149 9.48 -23.81 -31.43
C PRO A 149 9.98 -24.15 -32.84
N SER A 150 11.03 -24.95 -32.92
CA SER A 150 11.39 -25.70 -34.12
C SER A 150 10.90 -27.14 -33.92
N SER A 151 10.19 -27.65 -34.92
CA SER A 151 9.90 -29.06 -35.10
C SER A 151 11.21 -29.84 -35.17
N ASP A 152 11.35 -30.87 -34.35
CA ASP A 152 11.50 -32.26 -34.78
C ASP A 152 11.71 -33.13 -33.53
N GLY A 153 11.09 -34.31 -33.55
CA GLY A 153 11.03 -35.20 -32.39
C GLY A 153 12.36 -35.92 -32.13
N GLU A 154 12.58 -36.24 -30.86
CA GLU A 154 13.32 -37.41 -30.41
C GLU A 154 13.01 -37.66 -28.93
N GLU A 155 12.61 -38.89 -28.63
CA GLU A 155 12.43 -39.43 -27.27
C GLU A 155 13.78 -39.52 -26.56
N GLN A 156 13.84 -39.15 -25.27
CA GLN A 156 14.86 -39.66 -24.34
C GLN A 156 14.46 -39.49 -22.87
N GLU A 157 14.89 -40.47 -22.08
CA GLU A 157 14.44 -40.94 -20.77
C GLU A 157 14.65 -39.97 -19.58
N GLU A 158 13.75 -40.03 -18.58
CA GLU A 158 13.90 -39.33 -17.30
C GLU A 158 14.78 -40.11 -16.29
N PRO A 159 15.65 -39.43 -15.52
CA PRO A 159 16.18 -39.94 -14.26
C PRO A 159 15.42 -39.38 -13.04
N PRO A 160 15.48 -40.05 -11.87
CA PRO A 160 14.49 -39.90 -10.83
C PRO A 160 14.81 -38.80 -9.80
N GLY A 161 13.76 -38.08 -9.41
CA GLY A 161 13.45 -37.74 -8.02
C GLY A 161 14.35 -36.74 -7.28
N THR A 162 14.00 -35.46 -7.36
CA THR A 162 14.19 -34.48 -6.27
C THR A 162 12.83 -33.90 -5.90
N SER A 163 12.47 -33.97 -4.62
CA SER A 163 11.16 -33.65 -4.06
C SER A 163 10.70 -32.20 -4.33
N GLU A 164 9.42 -32.05 -4.73
CA GLU A 164 8.74 -30.77 -4.98
C GLU A 164 8.70 -29.82 -3.76
N GLN A 165 9.05 -30.28 -2.56
CA GLN A 165 9.03 -29.46 -1.34
C GLN A 165 10.18 -28.44 -1.25
N ASP A 166 11.31 -28.67 -1.93
CA ASP A 166 12.49 -27.81 -1.78
C ASP A 166 12.58 -26.67 -2.82
N MET A 167 11.65 -26.61 -3.79
CA MET A 167 11.60 -25.55 -4.81
C MET A 167 10.59 -24.43 -4.52
N TYR A 168 9.68 -24.60 -3.55
CA TYR A 168 8.55 -23.68 -3.36
C TYR A 168 8.72 -22.60 -2.28
N GLU A 169 9.86 -22.54 -1.59
CA GLU A 169 10.19 -21.39 -0.72
C GLU A 169 10.84 -20.20 -1.47
N ALA A 170 11.19 -20.37 -2.75
CA ALA A 170 11.99 -19.40 -3.51
C ALA A 170 11.18 -18.46 -4.44
N ASN A 171 9.86 -18.62 -4.57
CA ASN A 171 9.09 -17.96 -5.63
C ASN A 171 8.15 -16.81 -5.23
N HIS A 172 8.16 -16.35 -3.98
CA HIS A 172 7.40 -15.15 -3.57
C HIS A 172 8.17 -13.81 -3.63
N SER A 173 9.27 -13.73 -4.37
CA SER A 173 9.95 -12.45 -4.62
C SER A 173 10.40 -12.24 -6.08
N VAL A 174 9.50 -12.48 -7.04
CA VAL A 174 9.66 -11.87 -8.37
C VAL A 174 8.95 -10.52 -8.34
N LEU A 175 9.77 -9.50 -8.07
CA LEU A 175 9.53 -8.09 -8.31
C LEU A 175 8.87 -7.89 -9.69
N SER A 176 7.65 -7.37 -9.74
CA SER A 176 7.26 -6.54 -10.87
C SER A 176 7.90 -5.17 -10.63
N SER A 177 8.98 -4.90 -11.36
CA SER A 177 9.59 -3.57 -11.46
C SER A 177 8.68 -2.65 -12.27
N GLU A 178 7.45 -2.41 -11.80
CA GLU A 178 6.55 -1.45 -12.44
C GLU A 178 6.93 -0.04 -11.99
N PRO A 179 7.20 0.89 -12.93
CA PRO A 179 7.63 2.25 -12.60
C PRO A 179 6.58 2.96 -11.74
N SER A 180 7.03 3.71 -10.72
CA SER A 180 6.20 4.46 -9.76
C SER A 180 5.35 5.60 -10.35
N HIS A 181 5.28 5.70 -11.68
CA HIS A 181 4.54 6.67 -12.47
C HIS A 181 3.68 6.00 -13.56
N LEU A 182 3.30 4.73 -13.38
CA LEU A 182 2.40 4.05 -14.29
C LEU A 182 0.96 4.51 -14.05
N TYR A 183 0.30 4.98 -15.11
CA TYR A 183 -1.12 5.28 -15.13
C TYR A 183 -1.83 4.25 -15.98
N GLY A 184 -2.97 3.74 -15.50
CA GLY A 184 -3.86 2.93 -16.31
C GLY A 184 -4.57 3.77 -17.37
N ASP A 185 -5.37 3.09 -18.20
CA ASP A 185 -6.23 3.72 -19.21
C ASP A 185 -7.01 4.91 -18.62
N PHE A 186 -7.15 5.98 -19.39
CA PHE A 186 -7.99 7.10 -18.98
C PHE A 186 -9.47 6.67 -18.97
N ILE A 187 -10.12 6.74 -17.81
CA ILE A 187 -11.51 6.32 -17.59
C ILE A 187 -12.43 7.45 -17.12
N ASN A 188 -11.89 8.53 -16.54
CA ASN A 188 -12.63 9.69 -16.01
C ASN A 188 -13.95 9.32 -15.30
N PHE A 189 -13.89 8.39 -14.36
CA PHE A 189 -15.06 7.81 -13.73
C PHE A 189 -15.18 8.24 -12.27
N ARG A 190 -16.24 9.01 -11.95
CA ARG A 190 -16.52 9.51 -10.59
C ARG A 190 -15.36 10.23 -9.91
N GLY A 191 -14.52 10.92 -10.69
CA GLY A 191 -13.34 11.63 -10.20
C GLY A 191 -12.05 10.81 -10.16
N LEU A 192 -12.11 9.51 -10.48
CA LEU A 192 -10.93 8.69 -10.75
C LEU A 192 -10.59 8.77 -12.24
N GLN A 193 -9.49 9.43 -12.58
CA GLN A 193 -9.14 9.72 -13.98
C GLN A 193 -8.55 8.52 -14.72
N HIS A 194 -7.80 7.66 -14.03
CA HIS A 194 -7.08 6.53 -14.61
C HIS A 194 -7.50 5.21 -13.98
N ALA A 195 -7.48 4.14 -14.77
CA ALA A 195 -7.77 2.79 -14.31
C ALA A 195 -6.79 2.33 -13.22
N PRO A 196 -7.24 1.45 -12.30
CA PRO A 196 -6.35 0.76 -11.37
C PRO A 196 -5.21 0.06 -12.12
N VAL A 197 -4.01 0.10 -11.54
CA VAL A 197 -2.82 -0.64 -12.01
C VAL A 197 -2.26 -1.58 -10.94
N ASN A 198 -2.94 -1.66 -9.80
CA ASN A 198 -2.60 -2.51 -8.65
C ASN A 198 -3.85 -2.71 -7.76
N GLU A 199 -3.70 -3.55 -6.74
CA GLU A 199 -4.75 -3.88 -5.75
C GLU A 199 -5.28 -2.65 -5.02
N GLN A 200 -4.40 -1.73 -4.60
CA GLN A 200 -4.84 -0.51 -3.89
C GLN A 200 -5.78 0.36 -4.73
N GLY A 201 -5.55 0.42 -6.05
CA GLY A 201 -6.47 1.08 -6.98
C GLY A 201 -7.83 0.36 -7.06
N VAL A 202 -7.85 -0.97 -6.99
CA VAL A 202 -9.08 -1.78 -6.94
C VAL A 202 -9.85 -1.50 -5.65
N VAL A 203 -9.17 -1.50 -4.49
CA VAL A 203 -9.77 -1.16 -3.19
C VAL A 203 -10.42 0.23 -3.25
N PHE A 204 -9.68 1.22 -3.75
CA PHE A 204 -10.16 2.59 -3.86
C PHE A 204 -11.40 2.68 -4.77
N LEU A 205 -11.34 2.11 -5.98
CA LEU A 205 -12.45 2.12 -6.93
C LEU A 205 -13.68 1.40 -6.36
N PHE A 206 -13.52 0.22 -5.74
CA PHE A 206 -14.62 -0.47 -5.09
C PHE A 206 -15.23 0.40 -3.98
N GLY A 207 -14.41 1.04 -3.13
CA GLY A 207 -14.87 1.95 -2.09
C GLY A 207 -15.76 3.08 -2.64
N MET A 208 -15.43 3.61 -3.82
CA MET A 208 -16.22 4.65 -4.49
C MET A 208 -17.60 4.16 -4.95
N ILE A 209 -17.75 2.88 -5.30
CA ILE A 209 -18.95 2.38 -6.00
C ILE A 209 -19.70 1.25 -5.30
N CYS A 210 -19.17 0.77 -4.16
CA CYS A 210 -19.69 -0.39 -3.45
C CYS A 210 -21.19 -0.28 -3.13
N ARG A 211 -21.67 0.91 -2.74
CA ARG A 211 -23.10 1.16 -2.45
C ARG A 211 -24.01 0.94 -3.64
N GLU A 212 -23.56 1.34 -4.84
CA GLU A 212 -24.31 1.17 -6.08
C GLU A 212 -24.28 -0.27 -6.56
N LEU A 213 -23.20 -0.99 -6.26
CA LEU A 213 -23.10 -2.45 -6.44
C LEU A 213 -23.89 -3.24 -5.38
N GLY A 214 -24.53 -2.56 -4.42
CA GLY A 214 -25.35 -3.20 -3.40
C GLY A 214 -24.56 -3.72 -2.19
N TYR A 215 -23.36 -3.18 -1.95
CA TYR A 215 -22.52 -3.49 -0.79
C TYR A 215 -22.48 -2.33 0.22
N VAL A 216 -22.28 -2.66 1.48
CA VAL A 216 -21.92 -1.74 2.57
C VAL A 216 -20.70 -2.31 3.26
N VAL A 217 -19.58 -1.60 3.20
CA VAL A 217 -18.32 -2.02 3.83
C VAL A 217 -18.39 -1.76 5.33
N GLU A 218 -18.01 -2.75 6.13
CA GLU A 218 -17.94 -2.64 7.59
C GLU A 218 -16.50 -2.41 8.06
N ILE A 219 -15.54 -3.15 7.48
CA ILE A 219 -14.12 -3.01 7.78
C ILE A 219 -13.27 -3.43 6.58
N VAL A 220 -12.18 -2.70 6.38
CA VAL A 220 -11.03 -3.10 5.55
C VAL A 220 -9.85 -3.25 6.49
N LYS A 221 -9.16 -4.39 6.43
CA LYS A 221 -8.09 -4.75 7.38
C LYS A 221 -6.88 -5.31 6.64
N PRO A 222 -5.68 -5.21 7.22
CA PRO A 222 -4.53 -5.95 6.72
C PRO A 222 -4.76 -7.46 6.90
N GLY A 223 -4.45 -8.23 5.85
CA GLY A 223 -4.42 -9.68 5.89
C GLY A 223 -5.75 -10.33 5.54
N PHE A 224 -5.64 -11.57 5.11
CA PHE A 224 -6.71 -12.33 4.49
C PHE A 224 -7.86 -12.73 5.45
N PRO A 225 -9.15 -12.59 5.05
CA PRO A 225 -9.61 -11.80 3.92
C PRO A 225 -9.57 -10.28 4.23
N ASP A 226 -9.22 -9.48 3.23
CA ASP A 226 -8.93 -8.05 3.38
C ASP A 226 -10.14 -7.19 3.77
N CYS A 227 -11.37 -7.69 3.56
CA CYS A 227 -12.58 -6.90 3.73
C CYS A 227 -13.76 -7.71 4.27
N GLU A 228 -14.52 -7.10 5.17
CA GLU A 228 -15.85 -7.59 5.57
C GLU A 228 -16.90 -6.55 5.19
N ALA A 229 -17.93 -7.01 4.49
CA ALA A 229 -19.03 -6.18 4.01
C ALA A 229 -20.38 -6.87 4.18
N LYS A 230 -21.44 -6.10 3.94
CA LYS A 230 -22.82 -6.59 3.81
C LYS A 230 -23.28 -6.38 2.37
N ARG A 231 -23.76 -7.42 1.71
CA ARG A 231 -24.35 -7.39 0.37
C ARG A 231 -25.88 -7.46 0.45
N ARG A 232 -26.57 -6.65 -0.35
CA ARG A 232 -28.04 -6.73 -0.49
C ARG A 232 -28.43 -8.07 -1.09
N VAL A 233 -29.42 -8.73 -0.49
CA VAL A 233 -29.95 -9.99 -1.03
C VAL A 233 -30.91 -9.67 -2.18
N GLN A 234 -30.61 -10.20 -3.37
CA GLN A 234 -31.44 -9.98 -4.56
C GLN A 234 -32.87 -10.47 -4.34
N GLY A 235 -33.86 -9.67 -4.77
CA GLY A 235 -35.27 -9.98 -4.61
C GLY A 235 -35.81 -9.89 -3.17
N ARG A 236 -34.99 -9.50 -2.19
CA ARG A 236 -35.41 -9.34 -0.79
C ARG A 236 -35.08 -7.94 -0.25
N PRO A 237 -35.96 -6.94 -0.47
CA PRO A 237 -35.75 -5.58 0.00
C PRO A 237 -35.45 -5.52 1.50
N GLY A 238 -34.45 -4.71 1.89
CA GLY A 238 -34.04 -4.55 3.28
C GLY A 238 -33.29 -5.74 3.90
N LYS A 239 -33.04 -6.82 3.17
CA LYS A 239 -32.24 -7.96 3.64
C LYS A 239 -30.79 -7.86 3.17
N TRP A 240 -29.87 -8.15 4.08
CA TRP A 240 -28.43 -8.05 3.90
C TRP A 240 -27.76 -9.35 4.33
N GLN A 241 -26.74 -9.78 3.60
CA GLN A 241 -25.91 -10.95 3.89
C GLN A 241 -24.48 -10.48 4.17
N ARG A 242 -23.86 -11.00 5.23
CA ARG A 242 -22.42 -10.79 5.49
C ARG A 242 -21.61 -11.49 4.40
N VAL A 243 -20.61 -10.82 3.87
CA VAL A 243 -19.67 -11.34 2.87
C VAL A 243 -18.24 -10.94 3.23
N ARG A 244 -17.31 -11.88 3.06
CA ARG A 244 -15.87 -11.71 3.14
C ARG A 244 -15.34 -11.49 1.73
N ILE A 245 -14.59 -10.41 1.55
CA ILE A 245 -14.10 -9.98 0.25
C ILE A 245 -12.58 -10.02 0.29
N GLU A 246 -11.99 -10.61 -0.76
CA GLU A 246 -10.57 -10.44 -1.08
C GLU A 246 -10.41 -9.50 -2.26
N PHE A 247 -9.48 -8.55 -2.15
CA PHE A 247 -9.17 -7.63 -3.23
C PHE A 247 -7.95 -8.11 -3.99
N GLU A 248 -8.07 -8.18 -5.32
CA GLU A 248 -6.97 -8.60 -6.18
C GLU A 248 -6.86 -7.68 -7.38
N TYR A 249 -5.67 -7.46 -7.94
CA TYR A 249 -5.60 -6.76 -9.23
C TYR A 249 -6.19 -7.64 -10.34
N GLU A 250 -5.75 -8.90 -10.39
CA GLU A 250 -6.26 -9.94 -11.29
C GLU A 250 -6.82 -11.11 -10.48
N SER A 251 -7.97 -11.67 -10.87
CA SER A 251 -8.59 -12.76 -10.09
C SER A 251 -7.68 -13.99 -9.89
N ARG A 252 -6.77 -14.28 -10.81
CA ARG A 252 -5.82 -15.42 -10.67
C ARG A 252 -4.81 -15.23 -9.52
N ASN A 253 -4.59 -13.99 -9.09
CA ASN A 253 -3.66 -13.70 -7.99
C ASN A 253 -4.13 -14.32 -6.68
N PHE A 254 -5.44 -14.43 -6.45
CA PHE A 254 -6.01 -15.16 -5.32
C PHE A 254 -5.45 -16.59 -5.21
N ARG A 255 -5.43 -17.31 -6.35
CA ARG A 255 -4.86 -18.66 -6.44
C ARG A 255 -3.35 -18.63 -6.26
N ALA A 256 -2.67 -17.65 -6.85
CA ALA A 256 -1.21 -17.50 -6.74
C ALA A 256 -0.75 -17.21 -5.30
N HIS A 257 -1.56 -16.49 -4.51
CA HIS A 257 -1.33 -16.19 -3.10
C HIS A 257 -1.67 -17.36 -2.16
N GLY A 258 -2.26 -18.45 -2.67
CA GLY A 258 -2.58 -19.64 -1.88
C GLY A 258 -3.71 -19.40 -0.87
N HIS A 259 -4.58 -18.43 -1.12
CA HIS A 259 -5.72 -18.14 -0.26
C HIS A 259 -6.73 -19.29 -0.26
N ASP A 260 -7.30 -19.56 0.91
CA ASP A 260 -8.30 -20.61 1.12
C ASP A 260 -9.67 -20.15 0.59
N PRO A 261 -10.24 -20.79 -0.45
CA PRO A 261 -11.54 -20.42 -1.01
C PRO A 261 -12.69 -20.49 -0.01
N ASP A 262 -12.62 -21.36 1.01
CA ASP A 262 -13.69 -21.48 2.01
C ASP A 262 -13.72 -20.28 2.98
N GLN A 263 -12.64 -19.50 3.00
CA GLN A 263 -12.48 -18.32 3.83
C GLN A 263 -12.82 -17.00 3.12
N CYS A 264 -13.17 -17.05 1.84
CA CYS A 264 -13.55 -15.89 1.03
C CYS A 264 -14.90 -16.14 0.34
N ASP A 265 -15.79 -15.14 0.35
CA ASP A 265 -17.10 -15.28 -0.29
C ASP A 265 -17.13 -14.64 -1.68
N VAL A 266 -16.33 -13.58 -1.91
CA VAL A 266 -16.27 -12.84 -3.18
C VAL A 266 -14.84 -12.32 -3.42
N ILE A 267 -14.30 -12.54 -4.62
CA ILE A 267 -13.10 -11.83 -5.09
C ILE A 267 -13.56 -10.55 -5.79
N VAL A 268 -13.01 -9.40 -5.39
CA VAL A 268 -13.21 -8.14 -6.11
C VAL A 268 -11.91 -7.79 -6.83
N CYS A 269 -11.94 -7.73 -8.17
CA CYS A 269 -10.75 -7.49 -8.95
C CYS A 269 -10.92 -6.48 -10.08
N TRP A 270 -9.81 -5.94 -10.62
CA TRP A 270 -9.87 -5.11 -11.83
C TRP A 270 -10.14 -5.97 -13.06
N GLU A 271 -9.39 -7.06 -13.23
CA GLU A 271 -9.49 -7.98 -14.37
C GLU A 271 -9.77 -9.41 -13.90
N HIS A 272 -10.80 -10.04 -14.48
CA HIS A 272 -11.10 -11.44 -14.23
C HIS A 272 -10.47 -12.33 -15.32
N ASN A 273 -9.43 -13.05 -14.95
CA ASN A 273 -8.64 -13.91 -15.84
C ASN A 273 -8.49 -15.35 -15.33
N TRP A 274 -9.34 -15.77 -14.39
CA TRP A 274 -9.36 -17.13 -13.84
C TRP A 274 -10.69 -17.82 -14.15
N ALA A 275 -10.77 -18.47 -15.33
CA ALA A 275 -12.02 -19.05 -15.83
C ALA A 275 -12.61 -20.16 -14.93
N GLU A 276 -11.76 -20.93 -14.25
CA GLU A 276 -12.17 -22.02 -13.34
C GLU A 276 -12.22 -21.55 -11.87
N CYS A 277 -12.44 -20.26 -11.62
CA CYS A 277 -12.50 -19.72 -10.26
C CYS A 277 -13.69 -20.34 -9.48
N PRO A 278 -13.44 -20.99 -8.32
CA PRO A 278 -14.49 -21.60 -7.52
C PRO A 278 -15.27 -20.58 -6.67
N ILE A 279 -14.77 -19.35 -6.57
CA ILE A 279 -15.35 -18.25 -5.78
C ILE A 279 -16.07 -17.29 -6.73
N GLU A 280 -17.13 -16.62 -6.25
CA GLU A 280 -17.77 -15.54 -6.98
C GLU A 280 -16.78 -14.40 -7.27
N VAL A 281 -16.72 -13.91 -8.51
CA VAL A 281 -15.83 -12.80 -8.90
C VAL A 281 -16.64 -11.58 -9.32
N LEU A 282 -16.37 -10.46 -8.66
CA LEU A 282 -16.85 -9.13 -9.02
C LEU A 282 -15.76 -8.35 -9.75
N GLU A 283 -15.76 -8.43 -11.08
CA GLU A 283 -14.86 -7.66 -11.94
C GLU A 283 -15.29 -6.17 -12.03
N LEU A 284 -14.46 -5.28 -11.50
CA LEU A 284 -14.73 -3.84 -11.47
C LEU A 284 -14.69 -3.17 -12.83
N ARG A 285 -13.86 -3.65 -13.78
CA ARG A 285 -13.82 -3.09 -15.15
C ARG A 285 -15.18 -3.21 -15.84
N SER A 286 -15.80 -4.38 -15.75
CA SER A 286 -17.16 -4.61 -16.26
C SER A 286 -18.23 -3.92 -15.43
N ALA A 287 -18.09 -3.88 -14.10
CA ALA A 287 -19.02 -3.18 -13.22
C ALA A 287 -19.05 -1.67 -13.48
N MET A 288 -17.88 -1.05 -13.70
CA MET A 288 -17.73 0.35 -14.08
C MET A 288 -18.46 0.63 -15.38
N ARG A 289 -18.30 -0.20 -16.42
CA ARG A 289 -19.00 -0.03 -17.71
C ARG A 289 -20.53 -0.09 -17.55
N ARG A 290 -21.05 -0.94 -16.65
CA ARG A 290 -22.49 -1.01 -16.35
C ARG A 290 -23.02 0.19 -15.59
N LEU A 291 -22.17 0.82 -14.77
CA LEU A 291 -22.51 1.98 -13.97
C LEU A 291 -22.21 3.31 -14.68
N ALA A 292 -21.43 3.28 -15.75
CA ALA A 292 -21.23 4.42 -16.62
C ALA A 292 -22.59 4.81 -17.23
N PRO A 293 -22.87 6.12 -17.40
CA PRO A 293 -24.05 6.55 -18.12
C PRO A 293 -24.05 5.88 -19.50
N ASN A 294 -25.19 5.31 -19.92
CA ASN A 294 -25.36 4.97 -21.32
C ASN A 294 -25.25 6.29 -22.10
N ASP A 295 -24.19 6.47 -22.89
CA ASP A 295 -24.14 7.45 -23.97
C ASP A 295 -25.15 7.02 -25.07
N GLN A 296 -26.43 7.04 -24.71
CA GLN A 296 -27.53 6.98 -25.65
C GLN A 296 -28.29 8.30 -25.57
N GLY A 297 -27.84 9.21 -26.43
CA GLY A 297 -28.69 10.20 -27.08
C GLY A 297 -28.58 11.61 -26.52
N THR A 298 -27.93 12.50 -27.28
CA THR A 298 -28.64 13.52 -28.07
C THR A 298 -27.73 14.15 -29.12
N ALA A 299 -28.19 14.02 -30.38
CA ALA A 299 -27.93 14.85 -31.57
C ALA A 299 -26.50 14.98 -32.11
#